data_AF-A0A965ETK7-F1
#
_entry.id   AF-A0A965ETK7-F1
#
_cell.length_a   1.000
_cell.length_b   1.000
_cell.length_c   1.000
_cell.angle_alpha   90.00
_cell.angle_beta   90.00
_cell.angle_gamma   90.00
#
_symmetry.space_group_name_H-M   'P 1'
#
loop_
_entity.id
_entity.type
_entity.pdbx_description
1 polymer ?
#
loop_
_entity_poly.entity_id
_entity_poly.type
_entity_poly.pdbx_seq_one_letter_code
_entity_poly.pdbx_strand_id
1 'polypeptide(L)'
;MSTSTEHVMHHDAPEVVGRRPADGHTFTVSSGWLLALPFIIAAITHNLGQKRRESMGILSIISFVVLAIGLVMQWNQLSHMPFMLAEEGGFEGAYASMAFFLGGANLLHYVLGTFVALGIAIRTKRGSSTGIHETWRLRTAGSWFTWLAISAVACAITTSFAAV
;
A
#
# COMPACT_ATOMS: atom_id res chain seq x y z
N MET A 1 57.82 14.05 -30.10
CA MET A 1 57.23 13.55 -28.85
C MET A 1 55.84 14.17 -28.74
N SER A 2 54.80 13.42 -29.10
CA SER A 2 53.41 13.88 -29.05
C SER A 2 52.82 13.49 -27.69
N THR A 3 52.59 14.45 -26.81
CA THR A 3 51.88 14.25 -25.56
C THR A 3 50.40 14.02 -25.87
N SER A 4 49.95 12.78 -25.73
CA SER A 4 48.52 12.43 -25.74
C SER A 4 47.86 13.07 -24.52
N THR A 5 47.02 14.07 -24.75
CA THR A 5 46.08 14.58 -23.76
C THR A 5 45.06 13.48 -23.49
N GLU A 6 45.25 12.77 -22.38
CA GLU A 6 44.28 11.84 -21.83
C GLU A 6 43.05 12.66 -21.42
N HIS A 7 41.99 12.56 -22.22
CA HIS A 7 40.71 13.17 -21.91
C HIS A 7 40.06 12.33 -20.81
N VAL A 8 40.45 12.59 -19.56
CA VAL A 8 39.80 12.04 -18.37
C VAL A 8 38.38 12.60 -18.36
N MET A 9 37.44 11.83 -18.91
CA MET A 9 36.03 12.04 -18.61
C MET A 9 35.86 11.78 -17.11
N HIS A 10 35.88 12.87 -16.34
CA HIS A 10 35.29 12.91 -15.03
C HIS A 10 33.81 12.52 -15.20
N HIS A 11 33.50 11.24 -15.04
CA HIS A 11 32.18 10.82 -14.62
C HIS A 11 32.03 11.32 -13.19
N ASP A 12 31.76 12.62 -13.05
CA ASP A 12 31.22 13.14 -11.81
C ASP A 12 29.96 12.31 -11.57
N ALA A 13 30.00 11.51 -10.51
CA ALA A 13 28.83 10.76 -10.07
C ALA A 13 27.70 11.79 -9.93
N PRO A 14 26.50 11.52 -10.49
CA PRO A 14 25.40 12.46 -10.33
C PRO A 14 25.28 12.77 -8.84
N GLU A 15 25.17 14.05 -8.53
CA GLU A 15 25.07 14.57 -7.17
C GLU A 15 23.75 14.08 -6.56
N VAL A 16 23.67 12.81 -6.18
CA VAL A 16 22.58 12.24 -5.40
C VAL A 16 23.01 12.25 -3.93
N VAL A 17 23.49 13.41 -3.46
CA VAL A 17 23.78 13.64 -2.04
C VAL A 17 22.57 14.35 -1.43
N GLY A 18 21.46 13.61 -1.30
CA GLY A 18 20.23 14.15 -0.75
C GLY A 18 19.35 13.07 -0.14
N ARG A 19 18.88 13.30 1.10
CA ARG A 19 17.75 12.54 1.67
C ARG A 19 16.46 12.74 0.87
N ARG A 20 16.33 13.84 0.12
CA ARG A 20 15.16 14.22 -0.68
C ARG A 20 15.51 14.30 -2.18
N PRO A 21 14.53 14.07 -3.07
CA PRO A 21 14.63 14.37 -4.50
C PRO A 21 15.06 15.82 -4.74
N ALA A 22 15.91 16.07 -5.73
CA ALA A 22 16.54 17.37 -5.99
C ALA A 22 15.50 18.49 -6.24
N ASP A 23 14.38 18.15 -6.86
CA ASP A 23 13.30 19.09 -7.22
C ASP A 23 12.16 19.14 -6.17
N GLY A 24 12.34 18.49 -5.02
CA GLY A 24 11.34 18.51 -3.93
C GLY A 24 10.06 17.72 -4.23
N HIS A 25 10.07 16.84 -5.24
CA HIS A 25 8.94 15.99 -5.60
C HIS A 25 8.72 14.89 -4.54
N THR A 26 7.94 15.20 -3.51
CA THR A 26 7.48 14.23 -2.51
C THR A 26 5.99 13.96 -2.66
N PHE A 27 5.52 12.86 -2.07
CA PHE A 27 4.09 12.64 -1.93
C PHE A 27 3.44 13.70 -1.05
N THR A 28 2.21 14.07 -1.39
CA THR A 28 1.41 14.96 -0.55
C THR A 28 0.93 14.23 0.70
N VAL A 29 0.72 14.98 1.79
CA VAL A 29 0.09 14.50 3.04
C VAL A 29 -1.22 13.74 2.74
N SER A 30 -2.04 14.27 1.83
CA SER A 30 -3.35 13.70 1.50
C SER A 30 -3.26 12.29 0.91
N SER A 31 -2.21 12.01 0.13
CA SER A 31 -2.07 10.73 -0.56
C SER A 31 -1.91 9.55 0.39
N GLY A 32 -1.18 9.71 1.51
CA GLY A 32 -1.04 8.67 2.53
C GLY A 32 -2.38 8.31 3.17
N TRP A 33 -3.19 9.32 3.49
CA TRP A 33 -4.51 9.11 4.11
C TRP A 33 -5.53 8.52 3.13
N LEU A 34 -5.54 8.97 1.88
CA LEU A 34 -6.41 8.40 0.84
C LEU A 34 -6.18 6.90 0.66
N LEU A 35 -4.94 6.43 0.86
CA LEU A 35 -4.57 5.03 0.76
C LEU A 35 -4.70 4.26 2.09
N ALA A 36 -4.94 4.94 3.21
CA ALA A 36 -5.25 4.29 4.49
C ALA A 36 -6.76 4.05 4.67
N LEU A 37 -7.59 4.96 4.16
CA LEU A 37 -9.05 4.91 4.31
C LEU A 37 -9.68 3.56 3.90
N PRO A 38 -9.32 2.95 2.75
CA PRO A 38 -9.91 1.67 2.36
C PRO A 38 -9.64 0.55 3.37
N PHE A 39 -8.43 0.48 3.94
CA PHE A 39 -8.11 -0.50 4.98
C PHE A 39 -8.90 -0.26 6.26
N ILE A 40 -9.06 1.00 6.68
CA ILE A 40 -9.87 1.37 7.85
C ILE A 40 -11.32 0.93 7.66
N ILE A 41 -11.91 1.26 6.52
CA ILE A 41 -13.28 0.87 6.19
C ILE A 41 -13.41 -0.66 6.19
N ALA A 42 -12.49 -1.38 5.52
CA ALA A 42 -12.52 -2.83 5.47
C ALA A 42 -12.41 -3.50 6.85
N ALA A 43 -11.58 -2.94 7.75
CA ALA A 43 -11.48 -3.41 9.12
C ALA A 43 -12.78 -3.18 9.90
N ILE A 44 -13.40 -2.00 9.77
CA ILE A 44 -14.66 -1.68 10.43
C ILE A 44 -15.79 -2.58 9.92
N THR A 45 -15.97 -2.69 8.61
CA THR A 45 -17.05 -3.48 8.01
C THR A 45 -16.90 -4.96 8.32
N HIS A 46 -15.69 -5.51 8.31
CA HIS A 46 -15.46 -6.91 8.68
C HIS A 46 -15.74 -7.16 10.17
N ASN A 47 -15.26 -6.29 11.07
CA ASN A 47 -15.55 -6.41 12.50
C ASN A 47 -17.05 -6.26 12.81
N LEU A 48 -17.76 -5.40 12.07
CA LEU A 48 -19.20 -5.26 12.19
C LEU A 48 -19.93 -6.53 11.70
N GLY A 49 -19.46 -7.13 10.60
CA GLY A 49 -20.02 -8.39 10.08
C GLY A 49 -19.84 -9.57 11.03
N GLN A 50 -18.74 -9.61 11.78
CA GLN A 50 -18.57 -10.62 12.83
C GLN A 50 -19.59 -10.48 13.96
N LYS A 51 -19.92 -9.24 14.34
CA LYS A 51 -20.91 -8.94 15.39
C LYS A 51 -22.34 -9.18 14.88
N ARG A 52 -22.60 -8.86 13.62
CA ARG A 52 -23.91 -8.97 12.95
C ARG A 52 -23.85 -10.02 11.86
N ARG A 53 -23.94 -11.30 12.26
CA ARG A 53 -23.76 -12.43 11.33
C ARG A 53 -24.74 -12.40 10.16
N GLU A 54 -25.96 -11.91 10.35
CA GLU A 54 -26.93 -11.76 9.26
C GLU A 54 -26.44 -10.82 8.14
N SER A 55 -25.59 -9.86 8.48
CA SER A 55 -25.06 -8.85 7.55
C SER A 55 -23.66 -9.21 7.02
N MET A 56 -23.07 -10.34 7.43
CA MET A 56 -21.68 -10.67 7.09
C MET A 56 -21.45 -10.74 5.58
N GLY A 57 -22.41 -11.29 4.83
CA GLY A 57 -22.31 -11.40 3.37
C GLY A 57 -22.18 -10.03 2.69
N ILE A 58 -23.11 -9.10 2.99
CA ILE A 58 -23.09 -7.76 2.39
C ILE A 58 -21.88 -6.94 2.87
N LEU A 59 -21.54 -7.00 4.16
CA LEU A 59 -20.40 -6.27 4.71
C LEU A 59 -19.06 -6.77 4.16
N SER A 60 -18.94 -8.08 3.86
CA SER A 60 -17.76 -8.64 3.19
C SER A 60 -17.65 -8.19 1.74
N ILE A 61 -18.78 -8.01 1.04
CA ILE A 61 -18.80 -7.43 -0.32
C ILE A 61 -18.34 -5.97 -0.27
N ILE A 62 -18.80 -5.20 0.72
CA ILE A 62 -18.35 -3.81 0.90
C ILE A 62 -16.83 -3.78 1.15
N SER A 63 -16.30 -4.61 2.07
CA SER A 63 -14.86 -4.74 2.29
C SER A 63 -14.11 -5.05 0.99
N PHE A 64 -14.62 -6.00 0.20
CA PHE A 64 -14.02 -6.38 -1.08
C PHE A 64 -13.98 -5.21 -2.06
N VAL A 65 -15.10 -4.52 -2.29
CA VAL A 65 -15.18 -3.40 -3.23
C VAL A 65 -14.24 -2.27 -2.81
N VAL A 66 -14.25 -1.91 -1.53
CA VAL A 66 -13.42 -0.83 -1.01
C VAL A 66 -11.92 -1.17 -1.12
N LEU A 67 -11.51 -2.40 -0.81
CA LEU A 67 -10.13 -2.84 -0.98
C LEU A 67 -9.73 -2.90 -2.46
N ALA A 68 -10.63 -3.29 -3.36
CA ALA A 68 -10.37 -3.27 -4.81
C ALA A 68 -10.17 -1.84 -5.34
N ILE A 69 -10.97 -0.88 -4.86
CA ILE A 69 -10.76 0.55 -5.17
C ILE A 69 -9.39 1.02 -4.63
N GLY A 70 -9.07 0.70 -3.38
CA GLY A 70 -7.77 1.02 -2.78
C GLY A 70 -6.59 0.40 -3.53
N LEU A 71 -6.74 -0.83 -4.03
CA LEU A 71 -5.75 -1.50 -4.88
C LEU A 71 -5.47 -0.69 -6.15
N VAL A 72 -6.52 -0.26 -6.85
CA VAL A 72 -6.38 0.55 -8.08
C VAL A 72 -5.76 1.91 -7.77
N MET A 73 -6.15 2.54 -6.65
CA MET A 73 -5.56 3.81 -6.21
C MET A 73 -4.07 3.68 -5.89
N GLN A 74 -3.67 2.65 -5.14
CA GLN A 74 -2.27 2.39 -4.79
C GLN A 74 -1.45 2.07 -6.04
N TRP A 75 -1.99 1.25 -6.94
CA TRP A 75 -1.36 0.94 -8.23
C TRP A 75 -1.11 2.22 -9.02
N ASN A 76 -2.14 3.07 -9.15
CA ASN A 76 -2.04 4.33 -9.89
C ASN A 76 -1.03 5.30 -9.26
N GLN A 77 -0.93 5.34 -7.93
CA GLN A 77 0.08 6.14 -7.24
C GLN A 77 1.49 5.64 -7.55
N LEU A 78 1.70 4.31 -7.51
CA LEU A 78 3.00 3.71 -7.80
C LEU A 78 3.42 3.89 -9.26
N SER A 79 2.49 3.79 -10.21
CA SER A 79 2.79 3.88 -11.64
C SER A 79 3.05 5.30 -12.13
N HIS A 80 2.65 6.33 -11.36
CA HIS A 80 2.79 7.74 -11.73
C HIS A 80 3.62 8.53 -10.70
N MET A 81 4.55 7.86 -10.00
CA MET A 81 5.42 8.57 -9.07
C MET A 81 6.35 9.54 -9.80
N PRO A 82 6.46 10.80 -9.35
CA PRO A 82 7.25 11.82 -10.03
C PRO A 82 8.77 11.73 -9.77
N PHE A 83 9.23 10.77 -8.96
CA PHE A 83 10.62 10.63 -8.50
C PHE A 83 11.27 9.30 -8.92
N MET A 84 10.78 8.73 -10.04
CA MET A 84 11.40 7.57 -10.71
C MET A 84 12.35 8.06 -11.79
N LEU A 85 13.61 7.62 -11.76
CA LEU A 85 14.60 7.89 -12.79
C LEU A 85 14.34 6.95 -13.97
N ALA A 86 13.42 7.33 -14.86
CA ALA A 86 12.95 6.50 -15.97
C ALA A 86 14.08 6.06 -16.92
N GLU A 87 15.10 6.89 -17.11
CA GLU A 87 16.23 6.59 -18.01
C GLU A 87 17.30 5.69 -17.37
N GLU A 88 17.40 5.69 -16.04
CA GLU A 88 18.43 4.95 -15.29
C GLU A 88 17.87 3.69 -14.61
N GLY A 89 16.55 3.48 -14.63
CA GLY A 89 15.88 2.38 -13.94
C GLY A 89 15.96 2.49 -12.41
N GLY A 90 16.20 3.70 -11.88
CA GLY A 90 16.49 3.96 -10.48
C GLY A 90 15.46 4.83 -9.77
N PHE A 91 15.73 5.13 -8.49
CA PHE A 91 14.92 6.01 -7.65
C PHE A 91 15.73 7.25 -7.25
N GLU A 92 15.08 8.41 -7.18
CA GLU A 92 15.71 9.67 -6.74
C GLU A 92 15.99 9.69 -5.23
N GLY A 93 17.06 9.01 -4.81
CA GLY A 93 17.55 9.00 -3.45
C GLY A 93 16.77 8.10 -2.48
N ALA A 94 17.10 8.25 -1.19
CA ALA A 94 16.60 7.38 -0.13
C ALA A 94 15.08 7.51 0.10
N TYR A 95 14.53 8.72 -0.04
CA TYR A 95 13.09 8.96 0.08
C TYR A 95 12.30 8.18 -0.97
N ALA A 96 12.67 8.31 -2.25
CA ALA A 96 11.98 7.67 -3.37
C ALA A 96 11.95 6.14 -3.23
N SER A 97 13.11 5.56 -2.88
CA SER A 97 13.26 4.12 -2.64
C SER A 97 12.37 3.63 -1.49
N MET A 98 12.33 4.38 -0.38
CA MET A 98 11.53 4.02 0.78
C MET A 98 10.02 4.20 0.52
N ALA A 99 9.63 5.27 -0.17
CA ALA A 99 8.25 5.53 -0.56
C ALA A 99 7.73 4.43 -1.49
N PHE A 100 8.54 4.00 -2.46
CA PHE A 100 8.22 2.86 -3.31
C PHE A 100 8.11 1.55 -2.53
N PHE A 101 9.04 1.27 -1.62
CA PHE A 101 8.99 0.06 -0.79
C PHE A 101 7.73 0.00 0.09
N LEU A 102 7.41 1.09 0.78
CA LEU A 102 6.20 1.19 1.61
C LEU A 102 4.92 1.08 0.76
N GLY A 103 4.86 1.79 -0.37
CA GLY A 103 3.74 1.72 -1.29
C GLY A 103 3.56 0.34 -1.91
N GLY A 104 4.64 -0.33 -2.28
CA GLY A 104 4.65 -1.68 -2.84
C GLY A 104 4.23 -2.74 -1.81
N ALA A 105 4.69 -2.59 -0.56
CA ALA A 105 4.21 -3.40 0.55
C ALA A 105 2.69 -3.20 0.76
N ASN A 106 2.20 -1.97 0.74
CA ASN A 106 0.76 -1.69 0.82
C ASN A 106 -0.02 -2.30 -0.35
N LEU A 107 0.51 -2.24 -1.56
CA LEU A 107 -0.10 -2.85 -2.75
C LEU A 107 -0.29 -4.35 -2.57
N LEU A 108 0.72 -5.06 -2.05
CA LEU A 108 0.61 -6.48 -1.73
C LEU A 108 -0.51 -6.76 -0.73
N HIS A 109 -0.61 -5.95 0.32
CA HIS A 109 -1.67 -6.08 1.31
C HIS A 109 -3.07 -5.78 0.73
N TYR A 110 -3.17 -4.87 -0.23
CA TYR A 110 -4.39 -4.64 -0.99
C TYR A 110 -4.80 -5.86 -1.81
N VAL A 111 -3.86 -6.49 -2.52
CA VAL A 111 -4.11 -7.73 -3.27
C VAL A 111 -4.61 -8.82 -2.32
N LEU A 112 -3.85 -9.13 -1.27
CA LEU A 112 -4.20 -10.18 -0.32
C LEU A 112 -5.52 -9.90 0.40
N GLY A 113 -5.73 -8.67 0.85
CA GLY A 113 -6.96 -8.24 1.51
C GLY A 113 -8.19 -8.39 0.62
N THR A 114 -8.07 -8.02 -0.66
CA THR A 114 -9.14 -8.16 -1.66
C THR A 114 -9.52 -9.63 -1.85
N PHE A 115 -8.52 -10.52 -2.01
CA PHE A 115 -8.77 -11.96 -2.13
C PHE A 115 -9.43 -12.55 -0.88
N VAL A 116 -8.97 -12.17 0.31
CA VAL A 116 -9.55 -12.64 1.58
C VAL A 116 -10.99 -12.17 1.73
N ALA A 117 -11.28 -10.89 1.47
CA ALA A 117 -12.63 -10.34 1.54
C ALA A 117 -13.59 -11.03 0.55
N LEU A 118 -13.14 -11.26 -0.68
CA LEU A 118 -13.90 -12.01 -1.70
C LEU A 118 -14.18 -13.44 -1.24
N GLY A 119 -13.17 -14.14 -0.73
CA GLY A 119 -13.30 -15.51 -0.24
C GLY A 119 -14.32 -15.63 0.90
N ILE A 120 -14.37 -14.65 1.79
CA ILE A 120 -15.38 -14.58 2.86
C ILE A 120 -16.77 -14.31 2.26
N ALA A 121 -16.90 -13.35 1.34
CA ALA A 121 -18.17 -13.03 0.68
C ALA A 121 -18.76 -14.23 -0.09
N ILE A 122 -17.94 -15.01 -0.79
CA ILE A 122 -18.38 -16.22 -1.49
C ILE A 122 -18.80 -17.31 -0.49
N ARG A 123 -18.03 -17.47 0.59
CA ARG A 123 -18.30 -18.55 1.56
C ARG A 123 -19.53 -18.31 2.40
N THR A 124 -19.80 -17.08 2.81
CA THR A 124 -21.02 -16.73 3.57
C THR A 124 -22.30 -17.12 2.83
N LYS A 125 -22.25 -17.25 1.49
CA LYS A 125 -23.36 -17.75 0.66
C LYS A 125 -23.40 -19.27 0.49
N ARG A 126 -22.32 -20.01 0.78
CA ARG A 126 -22.15 -21.41 0.37
C ARG A 126 -21.96 -22.42 1.50
N GLY A 127 -21.73 -22.02 2.75
CA GLY A 127 -21.19 -22.94 3.77
C GLY A 127 -22.03 -23.15 5.02
N SER A 128 -22.39 -24.41 5.29
CA SER A 128 -22.69 -24.93 6.63
C SER A 128 -21.38 -25.43 7.28
N SER A 129 -20.58 -24.54 7.88
CA SER A 129 -19.42 -24.97 8.67
C SER A 129 -19.79 -25.27 10.11
N THR A 130 -19.07 -26.21 10.74
CA THR A 130 -19.10 -26.35 12.21
C THR A 130 -18.65 -25.03 12.85
N GLY A 131 -19.41 -24.56 13.85
CA GLY A 131 -19.34 -23.17 14.32
C GLY A 131 -17.96 -22.71 14.82
N ILE A 132 -17.11 -23.63 15.28
CA ILE A 132 -15.77 -23.32 15.81
C ILE A 132 -14.79 -22.92 14.69
N HIS A 133 -14.68 -23.71 13.61
CA HIS A 133 -13.74 -23.41 12.51
C HIS A 133 -14.10 -22.13 11.78
N GLU A 134 -15.39 -21.84 11.65
CA GLU A 134 -15.85 -20.59 11.07
C GLU A 134 -15.46 -19.38 11.93
N THR A 135 -15.67 -19.49 13.25
CA THR A 135 -15.31 -18.43 14.19
C THR A 135 -13.82 -18.14 14.17
N TRP A 136 -12.96 -19.16 14.17
CA TRP A 136 -11.51 -18.99 14.05
C TRP A 136 -11.11 -18.29 12.75
N ARG A 137 -11.62 -18.76 11.61
CA ARG A 137 -11.32 -18.17 10.30
C ARG A 137 -11.71 -16.68 10.23
N LEU A 138 -12.91 -16.34 10.72
CA LEU A 138 -13.37 -14.96 10.73
C LEU A 138 -12.48 -14.10 11.64
N ARG A 139 -12.16 -14.57 12.86
CA ARG A 139 -11.30 -13.86 13.81
C ARG A 139 -9.90 -13.62 13.25
N THR A 140 -9.27 -14.63 12.64
CA THR A 140 -7.96 -14.48 12.00
C THR A 140 -8.00 -13.45 10.87
N ALA A 141 -9.03 -13.47 10.03
CA ALA A 141 -9.20 -12.43 9.01
C ALA A 141 -9.41 -11.04 9.65
N GLY A 142 -10.14 -10.96 10.77
CA GLY A 142 -10.40 -9.71 11.48
C GLY A 142 -9.16 -9.11 12.14
N SER A 143 -8.33 -9.93 12.77
CA SER A 143 -7.03 -9.49 13.29
C SER A 143 -6.12 -8.99 12.18
N TRP A 144 -6.13 -9.68 11.03
CA TRP A 144 -5.38 -9.25 9.84
C TRP A 144 -5.86 -7.90 9.32
N PHE A 145 -7.16 -7.72 9.03
CA PHE A 145 -7.69 -6.44 8.54
C PHE A 145 -7.42 -5.29 9.53
N THR A 146 -7.54 -5.54 10.82
CA THR A 146 -7.24 -4.54 11.86
C THR A 146 -5.75 -4.15 11.82
N TRP A 147 -4.85 -5.13 11.67
CA TRP A 147 -3.44 -4.87 11.52
C TRP A 147 -3.11 -4.06 10.24
N LEU A 148 -3.76 -4.38 9.11
CA LEU A 148 -3.61 -3.60 7.89
C LEU A 148 -4.02 -2.14 8.07
N ALA A 149 -5.15 -1.89 8.75
CA ALA A 149 -5.60 -0.54 9.04
C ALA A 149 -4.60 0.23 9.92
N ILE A 150 -4.09 -0.39 10.98
CA ILE A 150 -3.08 0.21 11.87
C ILE A 150 -1.79 0.52 11.09
N SER A 151 -1.30 -0.44 10.31
CA SER A 151 -0.10 -0.28 9.48
C SER A 151 -0.26 0.85 8.46
N ALA A 152 -1.42 0.93 7.80
CA ALA A 152 -1.70 1.97 6.82
C ALA A 152 -1.81 3.37 7.46
N VAL A 153 -2.39 3.47 8.66
CA VAL A 153 -2.39 4.72 9.44
C VAL A 153 -0.97 5.13 9.82
N ALA A 154 -0.13 4.19 10.27
CA ALA A 154 1.27 4.48 10.55
C ALA A 154 2.00 4.99 9.29
N CYS A 155 1.80 4.35 8.14
CA CYS A 155 2.36 4.80 6.87
C CYS A 155 1.85 6.18 6.45
N ALA A 156 0.57 6.49 6.68
CA ALA A 156 -0.01 7.80 6.39
C ALA A 156 0.61 8.90 7.27
N ILE A 157 0.82 8.62 8.55
CA ILE A 157 1.52 9.52 9.49
C ILE A 157 2.97 9.73 9.02
N THR A 158 3.71 8.67 8.69
CA THR A 158 5.08 8.78 8.17
C THR A 158 5.14 9.60 6.89
N THR A 159 4.21 9.37 5.95
CA THR A 159 4.10 10.16 4.71
C THR A 159 3.82 11.63 5.02
N SER A 160 2.97 11.91 6.02
CA SER A 160 2.64 13.27 6.43
C SER A 160 3.88 14.02 6.93
N PHE A 161 4.72 13.38 7.75
CA PHE A 161 5.99 13.97 8.21
C PHE A 161 7.01 14.12 7.10
N ALA A 162 7.06 13.19 6.15
CA ALA A 162 8.03 13.26 5.06
C ALA A 162 7.64 14.28 3.98
N ALA A 163 6.37 14.64 3.90
CA ALA A 163 5.82 15.64 2.97
C ALA A 163 6.05 17.10 3.40
N VAL A 164 6.34 17.36 4.68
CA VAL A 164 6.69 18.68 5.25
C VAL A 164 8.21 18.82 5.21
#